data_AF-A0A7S4FSW0-F1
#
_entry.id   AF-A0A7S4FSW0-F1
#
_cell.length_a   1.000
_cell.length_b   1.000
_cell.length_c   1.000
_cell.angle_alpha   90.00
_cell.angle_beta   90.00
_cell.angle_gamma   90.00
#
_symmetry.space_group_name_H-M   'P 1'
#
loop_
_entity.id
_entity.type
_entity.pdbx_description
1 polymer ?
#
loop_
_entity_poly.entity_id
_entity_poly.type
_entity_poly.pdbx_seq_one_letter_code
_entity_poly.pdbx_strand_id
1 'polypeptide(L)'
;IFFRTCRRTAVNMRNTLTPERAPLRRGRIIIENDSSVHRARFKELDEHLEALVSSWRASSRFVWPKHSMTQKSTSPDPIDMPDVVAQILKTRGHGRAYKGLPYQEREQCLATAVEWVVHAAFHAPQSQHVKAQLRDLLAIDLFTLALTRGNFADLRSKISQKMTELGKPLASLPPDAEGVDLEFGIPKLMRPDLPRQVAQTNDGILPSLDNVPVINADASGDAEEDWGETHWDFQHSTKMHESVFIRVLILIAIAVEGTFHAKIRALGKTLFGDDFEGFHPAAVKSFGRMYAKLLSYLDHRGESMRPRPALNVDVVRCLVAVQTTRDIGTFLALLAQRFGGFAKVKNKYLLSEQELREEYNLRLVLVSVVYDMGCTYGDLVEAPETQRRWEEYARPGSAHADGEPESRRRRHIAQAVRWLRSPSVAGVRVRMLCEVQVCTTATACVRGRMHELFRIYRSCGKVALYKDYNTAK
;
A
#
# COMPACT_ATOMS: atom_id res chain seq x y z
N ILE A 1 -32.01 -1.75 -5.05
CA ILE A 1 -32.22 -2.97 -4.21
C ILE A 1 -30.90 -3.67 -3.82
N PHE A 2 -29.74 -3.21 -4.27
CA PHE A 2 -28.41 -3.68 -3.80
C PHE A 2 -27.85 -2.90 -2.57
N PHE A 3 -28.63 -1.97 -2.00
CA PHE A 3 -28.17 -1.03 -0.95
C PHE A 3 -28.83 -1.24 0.43
N ARG A 4 -29.53 -2.37 0.67
CA ARG A 4 -30.28 -2.61 1.92
C ARG A 4 -29.79 -3.77 2.80
N THR A 5 -28.80 -4.56 2.37
CA THR A 5 -28.44 -5.80 3.07
C THR A 5 -27.27 -5.68 4.07
N CYS A 6 -26.44 -4.64 4.00
CA CYS A 6 -25.32 -4.47 4.94
C CYS A 6 -25.68 -3.75 6.27
N ARG A 7 -26.96 -3.40 6.50
CA ARG A 7 -27.38 -2.55 7.64
C ARG A 7 -28.09 -3.28 8.78
N ARG A 8 -28.28 -4.60 8.72
CA ARG A 8 -29.12 -5.34 9.70
C ARG A 8 -28.38 -6.16 10.77
N THR A 9 -27.05 -6.27 10.71
CA THR A 9 -26.29 -7.10 11.66
C THR A 9 -25.56 -6.32 12.75
N ALA A 10 -25.53 -4.98 12.69
CA ALA A 10 -24.75 -4.14 13.62
C ALA A 10 -25.57 -3.41 14.71
N VAL A 11 -26.89 -3.65 14.81
CA VAL A 11 -27.77 -2.90 15.74
C VAL A 11 -28.22 -3.72 16.96
N ASN A 12 -27.98 -5.03 17.03
CA ASN A 12 -28.51 -5.88 18.11
C ASN A 12 -27.54 -6.29 19.24
N MET A 13 -26.41 -5.58 19.43
CA MET A 13 -25.51 -5.84 20.57
C MET A 13 -25.13 -4.57 21.37
N ARG A 14 -26.02 -3.58 21.41
CA ARG A 14 -25.95 -2.47 22.38
C ARG A 14 -27.26 -2.41 23.14
N ASN A 15 -27.39 -3.24 24.17
CA ASN A 15 -28.27 -3.02 25.32
C ASN A 15 -28.14 -4.20 26.26
N THR A 16 -27.16 -4.15 27.16
CA THR A 16 -27.24 -4.55 28.58
C THR A 16 -25.85 -4.37 29.18
N LEU A 17 -25.82 -4.06 30.49
CA LEU A 17 -24.65 -3.80 31.35
C LEU A 17 -24.30 -2.31 31.55
N THR A 18 -25.01 -1.75 32.53
CA THR A 18 -24.64 -0.59 33.36
C THR A 18 -23.28 -0.77 34.05
N PRO A 19 -22.47 0.29 34.27
CA PRO A 19 -21.24 0.19 35.04
C PRO A 19 -21.46 0.58 36.51
N GLU A 20 -21.29 -0.38 37.42
CA GLU A 20 -20.99 -0.07 38.82
C GLU A 20 -19.50 0.28 38.96
N ARG A 21 -19.23 1.40 39.63
CA ARG A 21 -17.89 1.90 39.94
C ARG A 21 -17.35 1.20 41.18
N ALA A 22 -16.13 0.66 41.09
CA ALA A 22 -15.30 0.32 42.25
C ALA A 22 -13.84 0.80 42.02
N PRO A 23 -13.09 1.18 43.09
CA PRO A 23 -11.94 2.07 42.97
C PRO A 23 -10.64 1.37 42.59
N LEU A 24 -9.85 2.06 41.76
CA LEU A 24 -8.50 1.69 41.33
C LEU A 24 -7.52 1.69 42.51
N ARG A 25 -7.00 0.52 42.90
CA ARG A 25 -5.76 0.40 43.69
C ARG A 25 -4.56 0.41 42.74
N ARG A 26 -3.65 1.36 42.95
CA ARG A 26 -2.34 1.43 42.27
C ARG A 26 -1.47 0.23 42.65
N GLY A 27 -1.30 -0.71 41.74
CA GLY A 27 -0.26 -1.74 41.79
C GLY A 27 0.74 -1.52 40.65
N ARG A 28 2.03 -1.39 40.98
CA ARG A 28 3.14 -1.44 40.01
C ARG A 28 3.09 -2.80 39.29
N ILE A 29 2.80 -2.80 37.99
CA ILE A 29 3.04 -3.97 37.14
C ILE A 29 4.52 -3.93 36.76
N ILE A 30 5.33 -4.78 37.40
CA ILE A 30 6.65 -5.15 36.90
C ILE A 30 6.37 -6.14 35.77
N ILE A 31 6.61 -5.73 34.52
CA ILE A 31 6.59 -6.64 33.38
C ILE A 31 7.92 -7.40 33.42
N GLU A 32 7.94 -8.55 34.10
CA GLU A 32 9.00 -9.53 33.92
C GLU A 32 8.85 -10.15 32.53
N ASN A 33 9.85 -9.90 31.70
CA ASN A 33 9.91 -10.36 30.32
C ASN A 33 10.30 -11.85 30.34
N ASP A 34 9.31 -12.74 30.44
CA ASP A 34 9.57 -14.19 30.56
C ASP A 34 10.05 -14.79 29.23
N SER A 35 11.37 -14.74 29.06
CA SER A 35 12.12 -15.28 27.92
C SER A 35 11.99 -16.80 27.73
N SER A 36 11.38 -17.53 28.69
CA SER A 36 11.22 -18.99 28.62
C SER A 36 10.04 -19.41 27.72
N VAL A 37 8.93 -18.68 27.78
CA VAL A 37 7.73 -18.93 26.95
C VAL A 37 7.98 -18.63 25.48
N HIS A 38 8.78 -17.58 25.19
CA HIS A 38 9.22 -17.30 23.83
C HIS A 38 10.11 -18.41 23.27
N ARG A 39 11.10 -18.90 24.04
CA ARG A 39 12.00 -19.98 23.61
C ARG A 39 11.27 -21.29 23.31
N ALA A 40 10.30 -21.68 24.14
CA ALA A 40 9.52 -22.91 23.92
C ALA A 40 8.67 -22.84 22.64
N ARG A 41 8.02 -21.70 22.37
CA ARG A 41 7.21 -21.50 21.15
C ARG A 41 8.06 -21.36 19.89
N PHE A 42 9.28 -20.80 19.99
CA PHE A 42 10.22 -20.80 18.87
C PHE A 42 10.74 -22.20 18.56
N LYS A 43 10.92 -23.07 19.55
CA LYS A 43 11.31 -24.46 19.34
C LYS A 43 10.26 -25.26 18.56
N GLU A 44 8.97 -25.10 18.90
CA GLU A 44 7.87 -25.75 18.18
C GLU A 44 7.71 -25.21 16.73
N LEU A 45 7.98 -23.92 16.53
CA LEU A 45 8.02 -23.31 15.21
C LEU A 45 9.23 -23.81 14.40
N ASP A 46 10.40 -23.93 15.01
CA ASP A 46 11.62 -24.46 14.39
C ASP A 46 11.46 -25.94 14.02
N GLU A 47 10.84 -26.77 14.86
CA GLU A 47 10.58 -28.18 14.56
C GLU A 47 9.58 -28.36 13.39
N HIS A 48 8.51 -27.55 13.33
CA HIS A 48 7.60 -27.52 12.19
C HIS A 48 8.27 -26.99 10.91
N LEU A 49 9.11 -25.96 11.03
CA LEU A 49 9.88 -25.39 9.92
C LEU A 49 10.87 -26.40 9.36
N GLU A 50 11.61 -27.09 10.22
CA GLU A 50 12.53 -28.15 9.81
C GLU A 50 11.81 -29.32 9.14
N ALA A 51 10.60 -29.69 9.60
CA ALA A 51 9.77 -30.68 8.92
C ALA A 51 9.31 -30.20 7.52
N LEU A 52 8.89 -28.94 7.39
CA LEU A 52 8.48 -28.33 6.11
C LEU A 52 9.66 -28.19 5.13
N VAL A 53 10.82 -27.75 5.61
CA VAL A 53 12.06 -27.58 4.82
C VAL A 53 12.67 -28.93 4.45
N SER A 54 12.68 -29.91 5.35
CA SER A 54 13.15 -31.27 5.04
C SER A 54 12.25 -31.96 4.02
N SER A 55 10.93 -31.77 4.11
CA SER A 55 9.99 -32.22 3.09
C SER A 55 10.21 -31.51 1.76
N TRP A 56 10.60 -30.22 1.76
CA TRP A 56 10.89 -29.44 0.54
C TRP A 56 12.09 -29.99 -0.22
N ARG A 57 13.15 -30.40 0.48
CA ARG A 57 14.34 -31.03 -0.15
C ARG A 57 14.02 -32.37 -0.84
N ALA A 58 12.92 -33.02 -0.47
CA ALA A 58 12.57 -34.37 -0.94
C ALA A 58 11.65 -34.40 -2.19
N SER A 59 11.08 -33.27 -2.62
CA SER A 59 10.15 -33.25 -3.76
C SER A 59 10.56 -32.20 -4.78
N SER A 60 11.01 -32.63 -5.95
CA SER A 60 11.26 -31.72 -7.06
C SER A 60 10.38 -32.04 -8.28
N ARG A 61 10.01 -30.93 -8.94
CA ARG A 61 9.55 -30.75 -10.33
C ARG A 61 8.05 -30.65 -10.58
N PHE A 62 7.55 -29.43 -10.37
CA PHE A 62 6.79 -28.76 -11.43
C PHE A 62 7.47 -27.42 -11.75
N VAL A 63 7.89 -27.23 -12.99
CA VAL A 63 8.56 -26.01 -13.47
C VAL A 63 7.59 -25.29 -14.39
N TRP A 64 7.09 -24.14 -13.96
CA TRP A 64 6.36 -23.26 -14.87
C TRP A 64 7.31 -22.83 -15.99
N PRO A 65 6.93 -22.91 -17.27
CA PRO A 65 7.84 -22.59 -18.37
C PRO A 65 8.35 -21.16 -18.24
N LYS A 66 9.67 -20.98 -18.08
CA LYS A 66 10.35 -19.67 -18.17
C LYS A 66 10.08 -18.98 -19.52
N HIS A 67 9.65 -19.73 -20.54
CA HIS A 67 9.45 -19.25 -21.91
C HIS A 67 8.31 -18.25 -22.13
N SER A 68 7.47 -17.94 -21.13
CA SER A 68 6.50 -16.84 -21.28
C SER A 68 6.99 -15.48 -20.75
N MET A 69 8.16 -15.43 -20.09
CA MET A 69 8.70 -14.18 -19.51
C MET A 69 9.60 -13.40 -20.46
N THR A 70 10.12 -14.03 -21.51
CA THR A 70 11.03 -13.41 -22.49
C THR A 70 10.56 -13.56 -23.92
N GLN A 71 9.24 -13.65 -24.17
CA GLN A 71 8.78 -13.01 -25.40
C GLN A 71 8.99 -11.52 -25.19
N LYS A 72 10.21 -11.05 -25.53
CA LYS A 72 10.35 -9.80 -26.26
C LYS A 72 9.39 -9.97 -27.44
N SER A 73 8.13 -9.62 -27.21
CA SER A 73 7.18 -9.33 -28.25
C SER A 73 7.98 -8.50 -29.25
N THR A 74 8.10 -9.01 -30.48
CA THR A 74 8.19 -8.14 -31.65
C THR A 74 7.38 -6.89 -31.33
N SER A 75 8.02 -5.72 -31.37
CA SER A 75 7.44 -4.40 -31.06
C SER A 75 5.91 -4.49 -31.07
N PRO A 76 5.20 -4.40 -29.93
CA PRO A 76 3.75 -4.50 -29.95
C PRO A 76 3.26 -3.57 -31.05
N ASP A 77 2.47 -4.10 -31.99
CA ASP A 77 2.01 -3.34 -33.14
C ASP A 77 1.57 -1.95 -32.66
N PRO A 78 1.99 -0.86 -33.34
CA PRO A 78 1.62 0.47 -32.91
C PRO A 78 0.11 0.50 -32.73
N ILE A 79 -0.34 0.74 -31.50
CA ILE A 79 -1.76 0.86 -31.21
C ILE A 79 -2.24 2.01 -32.06
N ASP A 80 -3.06 1.70 -33.06
CA ASP A 80 -3.59 2.71 -33.96
C ASP A 80 -4.31 3.76 -33.12
N MET A 81 -3.81 4.99 -33.20
CA MET A 81 -4.30 6.09 -32.40
C MET A 81 -5.31 6.83 -33.27
N PRO A 82 -6.61 6.81 -32.91
CA PRO A 82 -7.61 7.52 -33.66
C PRO A 82 -7.24 9.01 -33.80
N ASP A 83 -7.52 9.61 -34.96
CA ASP A 83 -7.19 11.02 -35.23
C ASP A 83 -7.69 11.97 -34.13
N VAL A 84 -8.87 11.68 -33.58
CA VAL A 84 -9.45 12.44 -32.47
C VAL A 84 -8.56 12.40 -31.21
N VAL A 85 -7.97 11.26 -30.88
CA VAL A 85 -7.06 11.11 -29.73
C VAL A 85 -5.75 11.85 -30.01
N ALA A 86 -5.19 11.67 -31.22
CA ALA A 86 -3.98 12.37 -31.63
C ALA A 86 -4.17 13.89 -31.58
N GLN A 87 -5.33 14.38 -32.01
CA GLN A 87 -5.68 15.80 -31.99
C GLN A 87 -5.87 16.33 -30.56
N ILE A 88 -6.53 15.58 -29.67
CA ILE A 88 -6.67 15.96 -28.25
C ILE A 88 -5.29 16.07 -27.60
N LEU A 89 -4.43 15.06 -27.81
CA LEU A 89 -3.06 15.06 -27.29
C LEU A 89 -2.24 16.23 -27.82
N LYS A 90 -2.25 16.46 -29.15
CA LYS A 90 -1.50 17.53 -29.82
C LYS A 90 -1.94 18.92 -29.34
N THR A 91 -3.24 19.13 -29.17
CA THR A 91 -3.79 20.44 -28.83
C THR A 91 -3.99 20.65 -27.32
N ARG A 92 -3.67 19.65 -26.50
CA ARG A 92 -4.04 19.59 -25.07
C ARG A 92 -5.55 19.86 -24.87
N GLY A 93 -6.37 19.47 -25.85
CA GLY A 93 -7.82 19.74 -25.90
C GLY A 93 -8.22 21.18 -26.28
N HIS A 94 -7.30 22.12 -26.41
CA HIS A 94 -7.60 23.53 -26.73
C HIS A 94 -7.84 23.81 -28.23
N GLY A 95 -7.76 22.79 -29.08
CA GLY A 95 -8.01 22.94 -30.51
C GLY A 95 -9.46 23.33 -30.82
N ARG A 96 -9.66 24.23 -31.80
CA ARG A 96 -10.99 24.60 -32.31
C ARG A 96 -11.80 23.38 -32.77
N ALA A 97 -11.12 22.32 -33.20
CA ALA A 97 -11.69 21.08 -33.68
C ALA A 97 -12.43 20.25 -32.63
N TYR A 98 -12.25 20.49 -31.32
CA TYR A 98 -12.99 19.75 -30.28
C TYR A 98 -14.01 20.65 -29.55
N LYS A 99 -13.63 21.87 -29.18
CA LYS A 99 -14.55 22.80 -28.49
C LYS A 99 -15.69 23.31 -29.37
N GLY A 100 -15.46 23.43 -30.68
CA GLY A 100 -16.44 23.96 -31.64
C GLY A 100 -17.47 22.94 -32.14
N LEU A 101 -17.32 21.66 -31.80
CA LEU A 101 -18.20 20.61 -32.31
C LEU A 101 -19.58 20.63 -31.63
N PRO A 102 -20.65 20.24 -32.37
CA PRO A 102 -21.95 19.92 -31.79
C PRO A 102 -21.84 18.88 -30.67
N TYR A 103 -22.81 18.89 -29.75
CA TYR A 103 -22.81 17.98 -28.59
C TYR A 103 -22.68 16.50 -28.99
N GLN A 104 -23.45 16.05 -30.00
CA GLN A 104 -23.44 14.65 -30.47
C GLN A 104 -22.07 14.24 -31.01
N GLU A 105 -21.41 15.10 -31.79
CA GLU A 105 -20.07 14.84 -32.33
C GLU A 105 -19.01 14.79 -31.23
N ARG A 106 -19.13 15.65 -30.20
CA ARG A 106 -18.24 15.59 -29.03
C ARG A 106 -18.43 14.30 -28.23
N GLU A 107 -19.66 13.85 -28.06
CA GLU A 107 -19.97 12.59 -27.38
C GLU A 107 -19.39 11.39 -28.14
N GLN A 108 -19.50 11.39 -29.47
CA GLN A 108 -18.89 10.36 -30.32
C GLN A 108 -17.35 10.38 -30.21
N CYS A 109 -16.74 11.56 -30.25
CA CYS A 109 -15.31 11.75 -30.04
C CYS A 109 -14.84 11.18 -28.69
N LEU A 110 -15.59 11.44 -27.62
CA LEU A 110 -15.30 10.90 -26.28
C LEU A 110 -15.45 9.38 -26.24
N ALA A 111 -16.47 8.82 -26.89
CA ALA A 111 -16.67 7.38 -26.98
C ALA A 111 -15.48 6.69 -27.68
N THR A 112 -15.05 7.22 -28.83
CA THR A 112 -13.85 6.73 -29.56
C THR A 112 -12.59 6.82 -28.70
N ALA A 113 -12.39 7.94 -27.99
CA ALA A 113 -11.25 8.09 -27.10
C ALA A 113 -11.32 7.13 -25.88
N VAL A 114 -12.51 6.83 -25.36
CA VAL A 114 -12.70 5.81 -24.30
C VAL A 114 -12.28 4.42 -24.78
N GLU A 115 -12.64 4.01 -25.99
CA GLU A 115 -12.19 2.73 -26.56
C GLU A 115 -10.67 2.65 -26.62
N TRP A 116 -10.04 3.72 -27.13
CA TRP A 116 -8.59 3.80 -27.18
C TRP A 116 -7.96 3.75 -25.78
N VAL A 117 -8.54 4.42 -24.77
CA VAL A 117 -8.06 4.36 -23.38
C VAL A 117 -8.09 2.92 -22.85
N VAL A 118 -9.15 2.16 -23.11
CA VAL A 118 -9.26 0.75 -22.68
C VAL A 118 -8.15 -0.08 -23.33
N HIS A 119 -7.95 0.08 -24.64
CA HIS A 119 -6.93 -0.64 -25.39
C HIS A 119 -5.50 -0.26 -24.94
N ALA A 120 -5.22 1.04 -24.84
CA ALA A 120 -3.93 1.56 -24.39
C ALA A 120 -3.62 1.12 -22.95
N ALA A 121 -4.60 1.10 -22.05
CA ALA A 121 -4.41 0.63 -20.67
C ALA A 121 -4.09 -0.86 -20.59
N PHE A 122 -4.67 -1.68 -21.47
CA PHE A 122 -4.37 -3.10 -21.56
C PHE A 122 -2.92 -3.38 -22.03
N HIS A 123 -2.41 -2.55 -22.95
CA HIS A 123 -1.06 -2.69 -23.54
C HIS A 123 0.02 -1.84 -22.83
N ALA A 124 -0.35 -0.93 -21.93
CA ALA A 124 0.58 -0.11 -21.15
C ALA A 124 1.69 -0.90 -20.42
N PRO A 125 1.49 -2.13 -19.93
CA PRO A 125 2.56 -2.95 -19.35
C PRO A 125 3.67 -3.33 -20.36
N GLN A 126 3.35 -3.35 -21.66
CA GLN A 126 4.25 -3.81 -22.74
C GLN A 126 4.94 -2.65 -23.47
N SER A 127 4.41 -1.42 -23.37
CA SER A 127 4.96 -0.24 -24.05
C SER A 127 4.94 1.00 -23.15
N GLN A 128 6.13 1.49 -22.80
CA GLN A 128 6.27 2.75 -22.04
C GLN A 128 5.76 3.95 -22.83
N HIS A 129 5.86 3.92 -24.17
CA HIS A 129 5.34 4.98 -25.03
C HIS A 129 3.81 5.05 -24.96
N VAL A 130 3.12 3.92 -25.17
CA VAL A 130 1.65 3.83 -25.02
C VAL A 130 1.22 4.26 -23.63
N LYS A 131 1.93 3.79 -22.60
CA LYS A 131 1.66 4.16 -21.21
C LYS A 131 1.80 5.66 -20.97
N ALA A 132 2.81 6.31 -21.54
CA ALA A 132 3.00 7.75 -21.45
C ALA A 132 1.84 8.49 -22.14
N GLN A 133 1.47 8.11 -23.37
CA GLN A 133 0.37 8.72 -24.11
C GLN A 133 -0.98 8.55 -23.40
N LEU A 134 -1.27 7.35 -22.87
CA LEU A 134 -2.46 7.08 -22.06
C LEU A 134 -2.53 8.02 -20.85
N ARG A 135 -1.41 8.16 -20.14
CA ARG A 135 -1.32 9.01 -18.96
C ARG A 135 -1.47 10.48 -19.31
N ASP A 136 -0.84 10.93 -20.40
CA ASP A 136 -0.99 12.29 -20.94
C ASP A 136 -2.44 12.59 -21.30
N LEU A 137 -3.14 11.67 -21.98
CA LEU A 137 -4.55 11.84 -22.32
C LEU A 137 -5.42 11.96 -21.06
N LEU A 138 -5.23 11.05 -20.10
CA LEU A 138 -5.98 11.07 -18.84
C LEU A 138 -5.68 12.30 -17.97
N ALA A 139 -4.53 12.95 -18.20
CA ALA A 139 -4.13 14.21 -17.57
C ALA A 139 -4.67 15.46 -18.29
N ILE A 140 -5.41 15.33 -19.40
CA ILE A 140 -6.04 16.48 -20.08
C ILE A 140 -7.44 16.69 -19.49
N ASP A 141 -7.69 17.87 -18.93
CA ASP A 141 -8.98 18.25 -18.32
C ASP A 141 -10.12 18.21 -19.34
N LEU A 142 -9.88 18.72 -20.54
CA LEU A 142 -10.83 18.77 -21.65
C LEU A 142 -11.18 17.39 -22.22
N PHE A 143 -10.47 16.33 -21.82
CA PHE A 143 -10.89 14.95 -22.05
C PHE A 143 -11.49 14.37 -20.78
N THR A 144 -10.69 14.23 -19.72
CA THR A 144 -11.10 13.46 -18.54
C THR A 144 -12.26 14.13 -17.82
N LEU A 145 -12.24 15.45 -17.62
CA LEU A 145 -13.37 16.16 -17.00
C LEU A 145 -14.55 16.34 -17.96
N ALA A 146 -14.33 16.24 -19.27
CA ALA A 146 -15.40 16.27 -20.27
C ALA A 146 -16.17 14.95 -20.38
N LEU A 147 -15.64 13.84 -19.86
CA LEU A 147 -16.35 12.55 -19.84
C LEU A 147 -17.78 12.72 -19.29
N THR A 148 -18.77 12.28 -20.08
CA THR A 148 -20.16 12.22 -19.63
C THR A 148 -20.31 11.10 -18.60
N ARG A 149 -21.46 11.08 -17.91
CA ARG A 149 -21.80 9.96 -17.01
C ARG A 149 -21.82 8.63 -17.77
N GLY A 150 -22.33 8.63 -19.01
CA GLY A 150 -22.37 7.47 -19.89
C GLY A 150 -20.97 6.98 -20.25
N ASN A 151 -20.12 7.86 -20.81
CA ASN A 151 -18.75 7.49 -21.21
C ASN A 151 -17.90 7.00 -20.03
N PHE A 152 -18.03 7.62 -18.84
CA PHE A 152 -17.28 7.17 -17.67
C PHE A 152 -17.75 5.81 -17.14
N ALA A 153 -19.06 5.55 -17.14
CA ALA A 153 -19.60 4.25 -16.77
C ALA A 153 -19.17 3.14 -17.75
N ASP A 154 -19.23 3.45 -19.04
CA ASP A 154 -18.79 2.56 -20.12
C ASP A 154 -17.29 2.22 -20.00
N LEU A 155 -16.44 3.24 -19.82
CA LEU A 155 -15.01 3.07 -19.54
C LEU A 155 -14.76 2.09 -18.37
N ARG A 156 -15.45 2.29 -17.23
CA ARG A 156 -15.29 1.40 -16.07
C ARG A 156 -15.76 -0.02 -16.34
N SER A 157 -16.87 -0.17 -17.07
CA SER A 157 -17.42 -1.47 -17.46
C SER A 157 -16.45 -2.26 -18.33
N LYS A 158 -15.94 -1.63 -19.39
CA LYS A 158 -14.97 -2.23 -20.33
C LYS A 158 -13.65 -2.58 -19.65
N ILE A 159 -13.13 -1.70 -18.78
CA ILE A 159 -11.93 -2.01 -18.00
C ILE A 159 -12.16 -3.19 -17.06
N SER A 160 -13.31 -3.24 -16.38
CA SER A 160 -13.65 -4.38 -15.52
C SER A 160 -13.70 -5.69 -16.31
N GLN A 161 -14.32 -5.67 -17.50
CA GLN A 161 -14.34 -6.83 -18.40
C GLN A 161 -12.93 -7.27 -18.79
N LYS A 162 -12.02 -6.34 -19.16
CA LYS A 162 -10.63 -6.66 -19.49
C LYS A 162 -9.86 -7.25 -18.31
N MET A 163 -10.08 -6.76 -17.09
CA MET A 163 -9.49 -7.37 -15.90
C MET A 163 -10.06 -8.78 -15.67
N THR A 164 -11.37 -8.97 -15.80
CA THR A 164 -11.98 -10.32 -15.72
C THR A 164 -11.36 -11.28 -16.74
N GLU A 165 -11.17 -10.84 -18.00
CA GLU A 165 -10.51 -11.62 -19.05
C GLU A 165 -9.07 -12.00 -18.66
N LEU A 166 -8.28 -11.04 -18.16
CA LEU A 166 -6.92 -11.28 -17.68
C LEU A 166 -6.85 -12.25 -16.50
N GLY A 167 -7.87 -12.28 -15.65
CA GLY A 167 -7.97 -13.14 -14.48
C GLY A 167 -8.42 -14.57 -14.77
N LYS A 168 -9.04 -14.84 -15.93
CA LYS A 168 -9.54 -16.19 -16.29
C LYS A 168 -8.48 -17.29 -16.18
N PRO A 169 -7.23 -17.13 -16.66
CA PRO A 169 -6.21 -18.17 -16.55
C PRO A 169 -5.87 -18.56 -15.10
N LEU A 170 -6.09 -17.66 -14.13
CA LEU A 170 -5.86 -17.97 -12.72
C LEU A 170 -6.98 -18.82 -12.11
N ALA A 171 -8.20 -18.76 -12.66
CA ALA A 171 -9.32 -19.60 -12.19
C ALA A 171 -9.06 -21.09 -12.47
N SER A 172 -8.38 -21.40 -13.57
CA SER A 172 -7.99 -22.77 -13.92
C SER A 172 -6.77 -23.27 -13.13
N LEU A 173 -6.08 -22.42 -12.38
CA LEU A 173 -5.01 -22.88 -11.51
C LEU A 173 -5.65 -23.53 -10.27
N PRO A 174 -5.26 -24.78 -9.93
CA PRO A 174 -5.73 -25.38 -8.70
C PRO A 174 -5.37 -24.46 -7.52
N PRO A 175 -6.25 -24.25 -6.54
CA PRO A 175 -5.90 -23.51 -5.32
C PRO A 175 -4.68 -24.15 -4.65
N ASP A 176 -4.58 -25.49 -4.72
CA ASP A 176 -3.59 -26.30 -4.03
C ASP A 176 -2.89 -27.28 -4.97
N ALA A 177 -2.36 -26.82 -6.11
CA ALA A 177 -1.78 -27.73 -7.14
C ALA A 177 -0.70 -28.70 -6.60
N GLU A 178 -0.14 -28.45 -5.41
CA GLU A 178 0.81 -29.31 -4.69
C GLU A 178 0.36 -29.68 -3.25
N GLY A 179 -0.90 -29.47 -2.87
CA GLY A 179 -1.49 -29.95 -1.62
C GLY A 179 -1.10 -29.22 -0.33
N VAL A 180 -0.57 -27.98 -0.41
CA VAL A 180 -0.34 -27.16 0.79
C VAL A 180 -1.58 -26.35 1.10
N ASP A 181 -2.26 -26.77 2.17
CA ASP A 181 -3.38 -26.06 2.74
C ASP A 181 -2.90 -24.74 3.40
N LEU A 182 -3.04 -23.63 2.68
CA LEU A 182 -2.73 -22.30 3.17
C LEU A 182 -3.71 -21.82 4.26
N GLU A 183 -4.79 -22.56 4.54
CA GLU A 183 -5.70 -22.35 5.67
C GLU A 183 -5.08 -22.75 7.00
N PHE A 184 -4.35 -23.87 7.07
CA PHE A 184 -3.84 -24.42 8.33
C PHE A 184 -2.51 -23.83 8.80
N GLY A 185 -1.67 -23.33 7.88
CA GLY A 185 -0.32 -22.86 8.22
C GLY A 185 -0.23 -21.43 8.75
N ILE A 186 -1.03 -20.50 8.21
CA ILE A 186 -0.83 -19.05 8.41
C ILE A 186 -1.41 -18.52 9.74
N PRO A 187 -2.59 -18.95 10.22
CA PRO A 187 -3.13 -18.48 11.50
C PRO A 187 -2.20 -18.76 12.69
N LYS A 188 -1.39 -19.83 12.64
CA LYS A 188 -0.40 -20.17 13.67
C LYS A 188 0.80 -19.21 13.70
N LEU A 189 1.06 -18.50 12.60
CA LEU A 189 2.13 -17.50 12.47
C LEU A 189 1.70 -16.11 12.95
N MET A 190 0.42 -15.93 13.26
CA MET A 190 -0.11 -14.68 13.81
C MET A 190 0.27 -14.55 15.28
N ARG A 191 0.90 -13.43 15.65
CA ARG A 191 1.20 -13.12 17.05
C ARG A 191 0.06 -12.31 17.67
N PRO A 192 -0.56 -12.76 18.78
CA PRO A 192 -1.54 -11.98 19.54
C PRO A 192 -0.97 -10.75 20.22
N ASP A 193 0.30 -10.86 20.59
CA ASP A 193 1.10 -9.85 21.28
C ASP A 193 1.74 -8.83 20.32
N LEU A 194 1.79 -9.13 19.02
CA LEU A 194 2.10 -8.10 18.03
C LEU A 194 0.86 -7.24 17.79
N PRO A 195 1.02 -5.95 17.47
CA PRO A 195 -0.11 -5.03 17.38
C PRO A 195 -1.10 -5.47 16.30
N ARG A 196 -2.21 -6.07 16.75
CA ARG A 196 -3.30 -6.52 15.89
C ARG A 196 -4.19 -5.32 15.62
N GLN A 197 -4.15 -4.82 14.39
CA GLN A 197 -5.01 -3.72 13.89
C GLN A 197 -4.79 -2.31 14.44
N VAL A 198 -3.73 -2.04 15.21
CA VAL A 198 -3.54 -0.71 15.78
C VAL A 198 -2.56 0.10 14.91
N ALA A 199 -2.86 1.38 14.73
CA ALA A 199 -2.03 2.34 14.03
C ALA A 199 -0.53 2.16 14.31
N GLN A 200 0.31 2.63 13.39
CA GLN A 200 1.75 2.67 13.59
C GLN A 200 2.15 3.33 14.93
N THR A 201 1.30 4.15 15.56
CA THR A 201 1.55 4.84 16.83
C THR A 201 1.38 4.01 18.09
N ASN A 202 0.85 2.78 18.05
CA ASN A 202 0.54 2.03 19.27
C ASN A 202 1.59 0.94 19.56
N ASP A 203 1.68 0.52 20.83
CA ASP A 203 2.56 -0.54 21.34
C ASP A 203 4.07 -0.32 21.03
N GLY A 204 4.44 0.95 20.83
CA GLY A 204 5.80 1.42 20.63
C GLY A 204 6.39 1.18 19.24
N ILE A 205 5.60 0.84 18.21
CA ILE A 205 6.11 0.72 16.83
C ILE A 205 6.67 2.09 16.39
N LEU A 206 5.80 3.09 16.34
CA LEU A 206 6.19 4.49 16.46
C LEU A 206 5.96 4.92 17.92
N PRO A 207 6.62 5.98 18.38
CA PRO A 207 6.38 6.51 19.71
C PRO A 207 4.87 6.78 19.92
N SER A 208 4.23 6.01 20.82
CA SER A 208 2.92 6.37 21.39
C SER A 208 3.17 7.42 22.45
N LEU A 209 2.43 8.52 22.44
CA LEU A 209 2.76 9.71 23.24
C LEU A 209 2.10 9.75 24.60
N ASP A 210 1.36 8.70 24.96
CA ASP A 210 0.77 8.58 26.29
C ASP A 210 1.84 8.63 27.41
N ASN A 211 3.13 8.46 27.07
CA ASN A 211 4.28 8.48 27.98
C ASN A 211 5.28 9.64 27.77
N VAL A 212 4.97 10.66 26.95
CA VAL A 212 5.84 11.84 26.85
C VAL A 212 5.46 12.82 27.96
N PRO A 213 6.38 13.18 28.88
CA PRO A 213 6.11 14.18 29.90
C PRO A 213 5.71 15.49 29.24
N VAL A 214 4.56 16.05 29.63
CA VAL A 214 4.17 17.41 29.26
C VAL A 214 5.20 18.36 29.90
N ILE A 215 6.14 18.85 29.11
CA ILE A 215 6.96 19.99 29.50
C ILE A 215 6.11 21.21 29.16
N ASN A 216 5.55 21.86 30.19
CA ASN A 216 4.84 23.12 30.03
C ASN A 216 5.86 24.15 29.51
N ALA A 217 5.72 24.55 28.24
CA ALA A 217 6.41 25.73 27.72
C ALA A 217 5.58 26.96 28.09
N ASP A 218 6.27 27.94 28.65
CA ASP A 218 5.69 29.09 29.32
C ASP A 218 4.90 29.98 28.35
N ALA A 219 3.73 30.43 28.83
CA ALA A 219 2.85 31.34 28.12
C ALA A 219 3.49 32.73 28.02
N SER A 220 4.08 33.04 26.87
CA SER A 220 4.26 34.42 26.41
C SER A 220 3.61 34.56 25.04
N GLY A 221 2.55 35.36 25.01
CA GLY A 221 1.70 35.53 23.85
C GLY A 221 2.31 36.50 22.87
N ASP A 222 2.69 36.00 21.70
CA ASP A 222 2.72 36.71 20.43
C ASP A 222 2.53 35.65 19.32
N ALA A 223 1.27 35.42 18.96
CA ALA A 223 0.86 34.33 18.08
C ALA A 223 1.14 34.65 16.60
N GLU A 224 2.41 34.55 16.21
CA GLU A 224 2.73 33.95 14.91
C GLU A 224 2.22 32.50 14.95
N GLU A 225 1.75 31.96 13.83
CA GLU A 225 1.04 30.67 13.74
C GLU A 225 1.95 29.48 14.13
N ASP A 226 2.16 29.35 15.44
CA ASP A 226 3.05 28.43 16.14
C ASP A 226 2.34 27.08 16.30
N TRP A 227 2.77 26.11 15.49
CA TRP A 227 2.22 24.75 15.46
C TRP A 227 2.77 23.87 16.59
N GLY A 228 2.89 24.42 17.80
CA GLY A 228 3.37 23.74 19.00
C GLY A 228 4.83 23.33 18.89
N GLU A 229 5.71 24.06 19.57
CA GLU A 229 7.15 23.93 19.39
C GLU A 229 7.76 22.54 19.67
N THR A 230 7.15 21.64 20.46
CA THR A 230 7.95 20.50 20.97
C THR A 230 7.22 19.20 21.26
N HIS A 231 5.88 19.12 21.17
CA HIS A 231 5.16 17.88 21.48
C HIS A 231 4.23 17.44 20.36
N TRP A 232 4.18 16.13 20.16
CA TRP A 232 3.15 15.54 19.33
C TRP A 232 1.85 15.50 20.20
N ASP A 233 0.70 15.94 19.71
CA ASP A 233 -0.58 16.00 20.46
C ASP A 233 -1.72 15.32 19.69
N PHE A 234 -2.01 14.07 20.02
CA PHE A 234 -3.01 13.28 19.28
C PHE A 234 -4.47 13.61 19.63
N GLN A 235 -4.71 14.37 20.71
CA GLN A 235 -6.08 14.70 21.17
C GLN A 235 -6.59 16.01 20.56
N HIS A 236 -5.71 16.88 20.08
CA HIS A 236 -6.06 18.16 19.48
C HIS A 236 -5.78 18.17 17.98
N SER A 237 -6.84 18.05 17.16
CA SER A 237 -6.77 18.09 15.69
C SER A 237 -6.17 19.39 15.11
N THR A 238 -6.16 20.46 15.90
CA THR A 238 -5.52 21.74 15.58
C THR A 238 -4.01 21.74 15.83
N LYS A 239 -3.46 20.83 16.65
CA LYS A 239 -2.04 20.75 17.01
C LYS A 239 -1.26 19.69 16.23
N MET A 240 -1.93 18.66 15.73
CA MET A 240 -1.32 17.70 14.78
C MET A 240 -1.99 17.74 13.42
N HIS A 241 -1.37 18.48 12.52
CA HIS A 241 -1.76 18.51 11.13
C HIS A 241 -1.46 17.12 10.51
N GLU A 242 -2.50 16.32 10.24
CA GLU A 242 -2.36 14.94 9.73
C GLU A 242 -1.52 14.85 8.44
N SER A 243 -1.47 15.93 7.66
CA SER A 243 -0.57 16.03 6.51
C SER A 243 0.91 16.01 6.92
N VAL A 244 1.28 16.66 8.03
CA VAL A 244 2.64 16.59 8.61
C VAL A 244 2.92 15.16 9.08
N PHE A 245 1.95 14.49 9.71
CA PHE A 245 2.14 13.10 10.14
C PHE A 245 2.34 12.15 8.95
N ILE A 246 1.66 12.37 7.81
CA ILE A 246 1.96 11.64 6.57
C ILE A 246 3.42 11.86 6.15
N ARG A 247 3.96 13.09 6.29
CA ARG A 247 5.37 13.38 5.98
C ARG A 247 6.31 12.66 6.96
N VAL A 248 5.99 12.58 8.25
CA VAL A 248 6.74 11.77 9.23
C VAL A 248 6.82 10.30 8.76
N LEU A 249 5.70 9.69 8.40
CA LEU A 249 5.67 8.31 7.91
C LEU A 249 6.54 8.13 6.65
N ILE A 250 6.55 9.10 5.73
CA ILE A 250 7.36 9.05 4.51
C ILE A 250 8.85 9.16 4.83
N LEU A 251 9.25 10.09 5.71
CA LEU A 251 10.65 10.29 6.07
C LEU A 251 11.23 9.03 6.74
N ILE A 252 10.47 8.42 7.67
CA ILE A 252 10.86 7.13 8.27
C ILE A 252 10.93 6.03 7.20
N ALA A 253 9.93 5.95 6.32
CA ALA A 253 9.88 4.96 5.26
C ALA A 253 11.07 5.07 4.30
N ILE A 254 11.49 6.28 3.93
CA ILE A 254 12.66 6.53 3.10
C ILE A 254 13.89 5.89 3.74
N ALA A 255 14.09 6.08 5.05
CA ALA A 255 15.23 5.49 5.74
C ALA A 255 15.14 3.96 5.88
N VAL A 256 13.94 3.42 6.10
CA VAL A 256 13.68 1.99 6.32
C VAL A 256 13.74 1.17 5.03
N GLU A 257 13.18 1.69 3.92
CA GLU A 257 12.85 0.93 2.70
C GLU A 257 14.01 0.08 2.18
N GLY A 258 15.19 0.68 2.02
CA GLY A 258 16.35 -0.01 1.42
C GLY A 258 16.83 -1.20 2.24
N THR A 259 16.92 -1.05 3.56
CA THR A 259 17.39 -2.13 4.44
C THR A 259 16.35 -3.24 4.59
N PHE A 260 15.06 -2.88 4.66
CA PHE A 260 13.96 -3.84 4.68
C PHE A 260 13.93 -4.65 3.38
N HIS A 261 13.94 -3.99 2.22
CA HIS A 261 13.95 -4.66 0.90
C HIS A 261 15.15 -5.58 0.73
N ALA A 262 16.34 -5.16 1.18
CA ALA A 262 17.53 -6.01 1.14
C ALA A 262 17.35 -7.29 1.96
N LYS A 263 16.76 -7.21 3.17
CA LYS A 263 16.49 -8.41 3.98
C LYS A 263 15.48 -9.34 3.31
N ILE A 264 14.38 -8.82 2.77
CA ILE A 264 13.39 -9.66 2.07
C ILE A 264 13.99 -10.34 0.84
N ARG A 265 14.77 -9.60 0.04
CA ARG A 265 15.49 -10.16 -1.11
C ARG A 265 16.45 -11.27 -0.68
N ALA A 266 17.21 -11.07 0.41
CA ALA A 266 18.12 -12.07 0.94
C ALA A 266 17.39 -13.36 1.34
N LEU A 267 16.24 -13.26 2.03
CA LEU A 267 15.42 -14.44 2.37
C LEU A 267 14.97 -15.21 1.11
N GLY A 268 14.57 -14.50 0.06
CA GLY A 268 14.21 -15.11 -1.22
C GLY A 268 15.39 -15.86 -1.84
N LYS A 269 16.59 -15.26 -1.84
CA LYS A 269 17.80 -15.92 -2.33
C LYS A 269 18.20 -17.14 -1.50
N THR A 270 18.07 -17.06 -0.18
CA THR A 270 18.34 -18.20 0.72
C THR A 270 17.47 -19.41 0.41
N LEU A 271 16.18 -19.20 0.09
CA LEU A 271 15.25 -20.30 -0.20
C LEU A 271 15.31 -20.78 -1.65
N PHE A 272 15.48 -19.87 -2.60
CA PHE A 272 15.26 -20.15 -4.03
C PHE A 272 16.53 -20.02 -4.89
N GLY A 273 17.69 -19.76 -4.27
CA GLY A 273 18.97 -19.60 -4.94
C GLY A 273 19.32 -18.15 -5.29
N ASP A 274 20.59 -17.90 -5.60
CA ASP A 274 21.12 -16.55 -5.85
C ASP A 274 20.48 -15.84 -7.06
N ASP A 275 20.00 -16.62 -8.02
CA ASP A 275 19.29 -16.18 -9.24
C ASP A 275 17.79 -15.93 -9.00
N PHE A 276 17.34 -15.84 -7.74
CA PHE A 276 15.95 -15.54 -7.43
C PHE A 276 15.54 -14.12 -7.87
N GLU A 277 14.74 -14.04 -8.92
CA GLU A 277 14.23 -12.78 -9.50
C GLU A 277 12.80 -12.41 -9.04
N GLY A 278 12.17 -13.24 -8.20
CA GLY A 278 10.79 -13.04 -7.75
C GLY A 278 10.57 -11.88 -6.77
N PHE A 279 11.64 -11.17 -6.38
CA PHE A 279 11.53 -9.99 -5.51
C PHE A 279 11.23 -8.73 -6.31
N HIS A 280 10.08 -8.11 -6.03
CA HIS A 280 9.64 -6.87 -6.66
C HIS A 280 9.49 -5.76 -5.60
N PRO A 281 10.43 -4.80 -5.52
CA PRO A 281 10.30 -3.68 -4.60
C PRO A 281 9.16 -2.77 -5.04
N ALA A 282 8.52 -2.11 -4.08
CA ALA A 282 7.57 -1.04 -4.36
C ALA A 282 8.06 0.24 -3.67
N ALA A 283 8.01 1.35 -4.41
CA ALA A 283 8.36 2.65 -3.88
C ALA A 283 7.52 3.00 -2.63
N VAL A 284 8.12 3.75 -1.72
CA VAL A 284 7.46 4.39 -0.58
C VAL A 284 6.11 4.96 -1.02
N LYS A 285 5.08 4.69 -0.21
CA LYS A 285 3.73 5.17 -0.50
C LYS A 285 3.72 6.70 -0.54
N SER A 286 3.35 7.27 -1.68
CA SER A 286 3.25 8.72 -1.89
C SER A 286 2.29 9.38 -0.89
N PHE A 287 2.52 10.65 -0.57
CA PHE A 287 1.61 11.45 0.24
C PHE A 287 0.21 11.51 -0.38
N GLY A 288 0.09 11.75 -1.69
CA GLY A 288 -1.22 11.83 -2.35
C GLY A 288 -2.10 10.60 -2.11
N ARG A 289 -1.51 9.38 -2.16
CA ARG A 289 -2.22 8.13 -1.87
C ARG A 289 -2.63 7.99 -0.40
N MET A 290 -1.79 8.42 0.54
CA MET A 290 -2.11 8.35 1.97
C MET A 290 -3.15 9.40 2.35
N TYR A 291 -3.06 10.60 1.77
CA TYR A 291 -4.02 11.68 1.93
C TYR A 291 -5.38 11.34 1.33
N ALA A 292 -5.41 10.67 0.17
CA ALA A 292 -6.67 10.17 -0.39
C ALA A 292 -7.38 9.17 0.54
N LYS A 293 -6.63 8.25 1.16
CA LYS A 293 -7.19 7.33 2.18
C LYS A 293 -7.68 8.08 3.42
N LEU A 294 -6.96 9.12 3.84
CA LEU A 294 -7.38 9.98 4.96
C LEU A 294 -8.76 10.60 4.72
N LEU A 295 -9.05 11.02 3.49
CA LEU A 295 -10.31 11.66 3.11
C LEU A 295 -11.41 10.68 2.67
N SER A 296 -11.07 9.42 2.42
CA SER A 296 -12.02 8.39 1.95
C SER A 296 -12.92 7.89 3.07
N TYR A 297 -14.24 7.91 2.85
CA TYR A 297 -15.24 7.37 3.77
C TYR A 297 -15.09 5.86 3.98
N LEU A 298 -14.59 5.14 2.97
CA LEU A 298 -14.39 3.69 3.02
C LEU A 298 -13.04 3.29 3.64
N ASP A 299 -12.15 4.26 3.86
CA ASP A 299 -10.84 4.04 4.48
C ASP A 299 -10.79 4.72 5.85
N HIS A 300 -10.13 5.87 5.97
CA HIS A 300 -9.78 6.40 7.29
C HIS A 300 -10.66 7.57 7.75
N ARG A 301 -11.51 8.16 6.89
CA ARG A 301 -12.22 9.42 7.23
C ARG A 301 -13.03 9.31 8.51
N GLY A 302 -13.70 8.18 8.74
CA GLY A 302 -14.57 7.94 9.89
C GLY A 302 -13.87 7.36 11.12
N GLU A 303 -12.56 7.12 11.05
CA GLU A 303 -11.82 6.47 12.13
C GLU A 303 -11.63 7.43 13.31
N SER A 304 -11.95 6.94 14.51
CA SER A 304 -11.85 7.71 15.76
C SER A 304 -10.40 7.86 16.23
N MET A 305 -9.54 6.90 15.89
CA MET A 305 -8.13 6.90 16.25
C MET A 305 -7.37 8.02 15.54
N ARG A 306 -6.57 8.77 16.30
CA ARG A 306 -5.70 9.84 15.80
C ARG A 306 -4.24 9.52 16.13
N PRO A 307 -3.29 9.86 15.23
CA PRO A 307 -3.51 10.48 13.93
C PRO A 307 -3.94 9.40 12.92
N ARG A 308 -5.03 9.64 12.18
CA ARG A 308 -5.59 8.64 11.25
C ARG A 308 -4.59 8.11 10.22
N PRO A 309 -3.63 8.90 9.70
CA PRO A 309 -2.68 8.36 8.73
C PRO A 309 -1.80 7.23 9.28
N ALA A 310 -1.69 7.06 10.61
CA ALA A 310 -1.00 5.93 11.21
C ALA A 310 -1.65 4.58 10.88
N LEU A 311 -2.88 4.54 10.37
CA LEU A 311 -3.53 3.34 9.83
C LEU A 311 -2.95 2.90 8.46
N ASN A 312 -2.08 3.69 7.84
CA ASN A 312 -1.32 3.25 6.66
C ASN A 312 -0.21 2.30 7.10
N VAL A 313 -0.48 1.00 7.12
CA VAL A 313 0.51 -0.05 7.47
C VAL A 313 1.34 -0.55 6.28
N ASP A 314 1.06 -0.04 5.08
CA ASP A 314 1.63 -0.42 3.79
C ASP A 314 2.53 0.68 3.18
N VAL A 315 3.13 1.53 4.03
CA VAL A 315 3.98 2.65 3.56
C VAL A 315 5.23 2.12 2.89
N VAL A 316 5.96 1.23 3.57
CA VAL A 316 7.02 0.39 3.01
C VAL A 316 6.42 -0.97 2.67
N ARG A 317 6.54 -1.40 1.41
CA ARG A 317 5.97 -2.67 0.95
C ARG A 317 6.78 -3.30 -0.17
N CYS A 318 6.61 -4.59 -0.37
CA CYS A 318 7.18 -5.32 -1.51
C CYS A 318 6.28 -6.49 -1.91
N LEU A 319 6.56 -7.05 -3.09
CA LEU A 319 5.94 -8.28 -3.58
C LEU A 319 7.02 -9.35 -3.75
N VAL A 320 6.71 -10.57 -3.33
CA VAL A 320 7.53 -11.77 -3.54
C VAL A 320 6.70 -12.75 -4.38
N ALA A 321 7.16 -13.00 -5.59
CA ALA A 321 6.58 -13.95 -6.53
C ALA A 321 7.37 -15.27 -6.48
N VAL A 322 6.71 -16.35 -6.13
CA VAL A 322 7.31 -17.70 -6.06
C VAL A 322 6.65 -18.63 -7.08
N GLN A 323 7.10 -19.88 -7.21
CA GLN A 323 6.54 -20.76 -8.25
C GLN A 323 5.23 -21.39 -7.79
N THR A 324 5.20 -21.93 -6.57
CA THR A 324 4.08 -22.76 -6.11
C THR A 324 3.45 -22.24 -4.82
N THR A 325 2.26 -22.72 -4.47
CA THR A 325 1.63 -22.38 -3.18
C THR A 325 2.37 -22.97 -2.00
N ARG A 326 3.09 -24.08 -2.20
CA ARG A 326 4.03 -24.61 -1.22
C ARG A 326 5.17 -23.63 -0.92
N ASP A 327 5.77 -23.05 -1.96
CA ASP A 327 6.81 -22.03 -1.80
C ASP A 327 6.29 -20.81 -1.04
N ILE A 328 5.01 -20.45 -1.21
CA ILE A 328 4.38 -19.37 -0.43
C ILE A 328 4.40 -19.73 1.05
N GLY A 329 3.96 -20.94 1.42
CA GLY A 329 3.99 -21.42 2.79
C GLY A 329 5.38 -21.40 3.40
N THR A 330 6.37 -21.96 2.71
CA THR A 330 7.78 -21.98 3.16
C THR A 330 8.34 -20.58 3.33
N PHE A 331 8.10 -19.69 2.37
CA PHE A 331 8.58 -18.31 2.44
C PHE A 331 7.94 -17.54 3.60
N LEU A 332 6.63 -17.69 3.81
CA LEU A 332 5.92 -17.07 4.94
C LEU A 332 6.44 -17.59 6.28
N ALA A 333 6.71 -18.88 6.39
CA ALA A 333 7.22 -19.46 7.62
C ALA A 333 8.63 -18.92 7.96
N LEU A 334 9.53 -18.83 6.97
CA LEU A 334 10.84 -18.18 7.13
C LEU A 334 10.70 -16.69 7.48
N LEU A 335 9.76 -15.99 6.85
CA LEU A 335 9.49 -14.59 7.14
C LEU A 335 9.02 -14.40 8.59
N ALA A 336 8.12 -15.26 9.07
CA ALA A 336 7.66 -15.25 10.46
C ALA A 336 8.80 -15.54 11.43
N GLN A 337 9.67 -16.52 11.15
CA GLN A 337 10.86 -16.79 11.95
C GLN A 337 11.78 -15.56 12.02
N ARG A 338 12.01 -14.90 10.88
CA ARG A 338 12.93 -13.75 10.78
C ARG A 338 12.43 -12.51 11.52
N PHE A 339 11.13 -12.25 11.49
CA PHE A 339 10.52 -11.02 12.02
C PHE A 339 9.71 -11.24 13.31
N GLY A 340 9.76 -12.45 13.87
CA GLY A 340 9.05 -12.78 15.11
C GLY A 340 7.53 -12.93 14.95
N GLY A 341 7.05 -13.23 13.74
CA GLY A 341 5.64 -13.44 13.39
C GLY A 341 5.00 -12.28 12.61
N PHE A 342 3.68 -12.36 12.46
CA PHE A 342 2.90 -11.36 11.71
C PHE A 342 1.98 -10.52 12.61
N ALA A 343 1.99 -9.21 12.39
CA ALA A 343 1.06 -8.25 13.01
C ALA A 343 -0.31 -8.24 12.31
N LYS A 344 -0.30 -8.50 10.99
CA LYS A 344 -1.51 -8.61 10.17
C LYS A 344 -1.33 -9.65 9.09
N VAL A 345 -2.39 -10.39 8.79
CA VAL A 345 -2.48 -11.31 7.66
C VAL A 345 -3.79 -11.03 6.92
N LYS A 346 -3.73 -11.01 5.59
CA LYS A 346 -4.89 -11.15 4.70
C LYS A 346 -4.57 -12.27 3.70
N ASN A 347 -5.21 -13.42 3.86
CA ASN A 347 -5.02 -14.56 2.97
C ASN A 347 -6.18 -14.63 1.96
N LYS A 348 -5.92 -14.31 0.68
CA LYS A 348 -6.94 -14.42 -0.37
C LYS A 348 -7.15 -15.85 -0.89
N TYR A 349 -6.34 -16.82 -0.47
CA TYR A 349 -6.56 -18.23 -0.81
C TYR A 349 -7.77 -18.82 -0.06
N LEU A 350 -8.25 -18.15 0.99
CA LEU A 350 -9.44 -18.55 1.76
C LEU A 350 -10.75 -18.00 1.21
N LEU A 351 -10.68 -17.22 0.13
CA LEU A 351 -11.87 -16.67 -0.49
C LEU A 351 -12.59 -17.77 -1.26
N SER A 352 -13.92 -17.77 -1.16
CA SER A 352 -14.77 -18.61 -2.00
C SER A 352 -14.56 -18.30 -3.48
N GLU A 353 -14.94 -19.21 -4.37
CA GLU A 353 -14.86 -18.99 -5.82
C GLU A 353 -15.64 -17.74 -6.29
N GLN A 354 -16.72 -17.38 -5.59
CA GLN A 354 -17.46 -16.16 -5.87
C GLN A 354 -16.65 -14.91 -5.50
N GLU A 355 -16.11 -14.86 -4.29
CA GLU A 355 -15.28 -13.74 -3.82
C GLU A 355 -13.98 -13.62 -4.64
N LEU A 356 -13.39 -14.74 -5.07
CA LEU A 356 -12.25 -14.73 -5.97
C LEU A 356 -12.59 -14.11 -7.32
N ARG A 357 -13.75 -14.41 -7.90
CA ARG A 357 -14.20 -13.79 -9.16
C ARG A 357 -14.35 -12.27 -9.02
N GLU A 358 -14.84 -11.79 -7.88
CA GLU A 358 -14.91 -10.35 -7.56
C GLU A 358 -13.52 -9.70 -7.44
N GLU A 359 -12.52 -10.50 -7.06
CA GLU A 359 -11.10 -10.12 -6.98
C GLU A 359 -10.31 -10.51 -8.26
N TYR A 360 -11.00 -10.74 -9.38
CA TYR A 360 -10.42 -11.12 -10.68
C TYR A 360 -9.54 -12.38 -10.63
N ASN A 361 -9.88 -13.32 -9.74
CA ASN A 361 -9.16 -14.55 -9.41
C ASN A 361 -7.72 -14.32 -8.91
N LEU A 362 -7.39 -13.12 -8.42
CA LEU A 362 -6.09 -12.82 -7.86
C LEU A 362 -5.95 -13.41 -6.45
N ARG A 363 -5.11 -14.44 -6.31
CA ARG A 363 -4.77 -15.07 -5.03
C ARG A 363 -3.41 -14.57 -4.52
N LEU A 364 -3.40 -13.94 -3.35
CA LEU A 364 -2.19 -13.48 -2.68
C LEU A 364 -2.36 -13.49 -1.16
N VAL A 365 -1.27 -13.72 -0.46
CA VAL A 365 -1.17 -13.52 0.99
C VAL A 365 -0.50 -12.17 1.24
N LEU A 366 -1.14 -11.30 2.00
CA LEU A 366 -0.54 -10.05 2.46
C LEU A 366 -0.23 -10.20 3.94
N VAL A 367 1.01 -9.96 4.33
CA VAL A 367 1.41 -9.97 5.73
C VAL A 367 2.07 -8.66 6.09
N SER A 368 1.84 -8.19 7.32
CA SER A 368 2.56 -7.05 7.89
C SER A 368 3.49 -7.57 8.98
N VAL A 369 4.77 -7.21 8.88
CA VAL A 369 5.81 -7.49 9.87
C VAL A 369 6.21 -6.22 10.57
N VAL A 370 6.64 -6.33 11.83
CA VAL A 370 7.28 -5.22 12.55
C VAL A 370 8.76 -5.24 12.18
N TYR A 371 9.19 -4.26 11.39
CA TYR A 371 10.60 -4.08 11.07
C TYR A 371 11.28 -3.23 12.12
N ASP A 372 12.34 -3.75 12.73
CA ASP A 372 13.23 -3.01 13.63
C ASP A 372 14.50 -2.62 12.87
N MET A 373 14.77 -1.32 12.78
CA MET A 373 15.91 -0.80 12.04
C MET A 373 17.24 -1.01 12.77
N GLY A 374 17.20 -1.32 14.08
CA GLY A 374 18.40 -1.53 14.91
C GLY A 374 19.03 -0.24 15.44
N CYS A 375 18.38 0.91 15.28
CA CYS A 375 18.86 2.21 15.74
C CYS A 375 17.74 3.01 16.43
N THR A 376 18.10 4.09 17.10
CA THR A 376 17.15 5.06 17.67
C THR A 376 16.79 6.16 16.68
N TYR A 377 15.77 6.98 16.98
CA TYR A 377 15.47 8.16 16.16
C TYR A 377 16.60 9.18 16.21
N GLY A 378 17.30 9.33 17.34
CA GLY A 378 18.49 10.17 17.47
C GLY A 378 19.59 9.73 16.49
N ASP A 379 19.89 8.43 16.45
CA ASP A 379 20.85 7.89 15.48
C ASP A 379 20.37 8.09 14.03
N LEU A 380 19.07 7.90 13.79
CA LEU A 380 18.47 7.99 12.46
C LEU A 380 18.59 9.40 11.88
N VAL A 381 18.30 10.44 12.68
CA VAL A 381 18.32 11.84 12.22
C VAL A 381 19.73 12.37 12.01
N GLU A 382 20.72 11.81 12.70
CA GLU A 382 22.14 12.16 12.55
C GLU A 382 22.84 11.37 11.42
N ALA A 383 22.25 10.27 10.94
CA ALA A 383 22.83 9.46 9.88
C ALA A 383 22.95 10.25 8.55
N PRO A 384 24.16 10.42 7.98
CA PRO A 384 24.35 11.24 6.77
C PRO A 384 23.54 10.76 5.57
N GLU A 385 23.42 9.43 5.40
CA GLU A 385 22.63 8.85 4.31
C GLU A 385 21.13 9.16 4.45
N THR A 386 20.61 9.15 5.68
CA THR A 386 19.21 9.52 5.95
C THR A 386 18.97 10.99 5.62
N GLN A 387 19.85 11.88 6.09
CA GLN A 387 19.75 13.32 5.83
C GLN A 387 19.78 13.62 4.34
N ARG A 388 20.73 13.03 3.60
CA ARG A 388 20.83 13.16 2.14
C ARG A 388 19.53 12.77 1.43
N ARG A 389 18.95 11.63 1.79
CA ARG A 389 17.70 11.14 1.18
C ARG A 389 16.49 11.97 1.57
N TRP A 390 16.46 12.53 2.78
CA TRP A 390 15.44 13.48 3.21
C TRP A 390 15.53 14.81 2.48
N GLU A 391 16.73 15.32 2.24
CA GLU A 391 16.97 16.51 1.42
C GLU A 391 16.57 16.30 -0.04
N GLU A 392 16.90 15.14 -0.61
CA GLU A 392 16.45 14.76 -1.95
C GLU A 392 14.92 14.73 -2.04
N TYR A 393 14.27 14.13 -1.04
CA TYR A 393 12.82 14.16 -0.93
C TYR A 393 12.29 15.58 -0.73
N ALA A 394 12.97 16.45 0.00
CA ALA A 394 12.53 17.83 0.23
C ALA A 394 12.74 18.75 -0.99
N ARG A 395 13.57 18.35 -1.96
CA ARG A 395 13.97 19.20 -3.10
C ARG A 395 12.76 19.69 -3.90
N PRO A 396 12.70 20.99 -4.27
CA PRO A 396 11.67 21.50 -5.18
C PRO A 396 11.71 20.76 -6.52
N GLY A 397 10.55 20.44 -7.07
CA GLY A 397 10.46 19.72 -8.35
C GLY A 397 10.90 18.25 -8.31
N SER A 398 11.30 17.70 -7.16
CA SER A 398 11.38 16.25 -6.98
C SER A 398 10.00 15.67 -7.26
N ALA A 399 9.89 14.75 -8.22
CA ALA A 399 8.65 14.30 -8.86
C ALA A 399 7.64 13.62 -7.92
N HIS A 400 7.01 14.39 -7.04
CA HIS A 400 5.89 13.99 -6.21
C HIS A 400 4.77 15.01 -6.38
N ALA A 401 4.09 14.94 -7.52
CA ALA A 401 2.69 14.53 -7.70
C ALA A 401 1.70 14.47 -6.51
N ASP A 402 2.00 15.08 -5.38
CA ASP A 402 1.18 14.98 -4.17
C ASP A 402 -0.02 15.94 -4.20
N GLY A 403 -0.10 16.79 -5.24
CA GLY A 403 -1.17 17.78 -5.42
C GLY A 403 -1.15 18.90 -4.39
N GLU A 404 -0.06 19.04 -3.63
CA GLU A 404 0.12 20.03 -2.57
C GLU A 404 0.97 21.22 -3.06
N PRO A 405 0.58 22.48 -2.79
CA PRO A 405 1.41 23.64 -3.11
C PRO A 405 2.81 23.55 -2.47
N GLU A 406 3.86 23.91 -3.21
CA GLU A 406 5.25 23.72 -2.78
C GLU A 406 5.57 24.42 -1.45
N SER A 407 5.05 25.62 -1.23
CA SER A 407 5.22 26.36 0.04
C SER A 407 4.69 25.58 1.24
N ARG A 408 3.50 24.97 1.09
CA ARG A 408 2.86 24.14 2.11
C ARG A 408 3.64 22.83 2.32
N ARG A 409 4.03 22.18 1.24
CA ARG A 409 4.84 20.96 1.26
C ARG A 409 6.14 21.17 2.04
N ARG A 410 6.89 22.23 1.71
CA ARG A 410 8.13 22.60 2.41
C ARG A 410 7.90 22.82 3.91
N ARG A 411 6.84 23.55 4.29
CA ARG A 411 6.46 23.76 5.71
C ARG A 411 6.18 22.43 6.42
N HIS A 412 5.42 21.54 5.79
CA HIS A 412 5.09 20.23 6.36
C HIS A 412 6.31 19.31 6.53
N ILE A 413 7.20 19.27 5.54
CA ILE A 413 8.42 18.47 5.63
C ILE A 413 9.34 19.01 6.73
N ALA A 414 9.53 20.33 6.80
CA ALA A 414 10.33 20.95 7.86
C ALA A 414 9.77 20.65 9.26
N GLN A 415 8.44 20.73 9.43
CA GLN A 415 7.79 20.36 10.70
C GLN A 415 7.98 18.87 11.03
N ALA A 416 7.85 17.98 10.05
CA ALA A 416 8.04 16.54 10.26
C ALA A 416 9.48 16.21 10.68
N VAL A 417 10.48 16.86 10.08
CA VAL A 417 11.89 16.73 10.48
C VAL A 417 12.10 17.24 11.92
N ARG A 418 11.51 18.39 12.29
CA ARG A 418 11.55 18.88 13.68
C ARG A 418 10.97 17.86 14.66
N TRP A 419 9.83 17.27 14.33
CA TRP A 419 9.19 16.24 15.16
C TRP A 419 10.06 14.99 15.34
N LEU A 420 10.77 14.57 14.29
CA LEU A 420 11.69 13.43 14.35
C LEU A 420 12.98 13.73 15.12
N ARG A 421 13.40 15.00 15.16
CA ARG A 421 14.57 15.48 15.93
C ARG A 421 14.25 15.83 17.39
N SER A 422 12.99 15.74 17.80
CA SER A 422 12.59 16.13 19.17
C SER A 422 13.30 15.24 20.21
N PRO A 423 13.81 15.83 21.31
CA PRO A 423 14.40 15.06 22.41
C PRO A 423 13.47 13.98 22.96
N SER A 424 12.16 14.16 22.87
CA SER A 424 11.15 13.22 23.37
C SER A 424 11.15 11.86 22.65
N VAL A 425 11.63 11.80 21.41
CA VAL A 425 11.67 10.57 20.61
C VAL A 425 13.09 10.08 20.34
N ALA A 426 14.11 10.91 20.62
CA ALA A 426 15.50 10.63 20.27
C ALA A 426 15.99 9.25 20.77
N GLY A 427 15.67 8.87 22.00
CA GLY A 427 16.06 7.57 22.58
C GLY A 427 15.17 6.39 22.19
N VAL A 428 14.12 6.60 21.40
CA VAL A 428 13.17 5.55 21.02
C VAL A 428 13.70 4.77 19.81
N ARG A 429 13.56 3.43 19.82
CA ARG A 429 13.94 2.59 18.68
C ARG A 429 13.06 2.86 17.46
N VAL A 430 13.67 2.88 16.28
CA VAL A 430 12.95 3.02 15.02
C VAL A 430 12.37 1.66 14.63
N ARG A 431 11.04 1.54 14.76
CA ARG A 431 10.28 0.40 14.26
C ARG A 431 9.21 0.86 13.27
N MET A 432 8.88 0.02 12.31
CA MET A 432 7.87 0.33 11.30
C MET A 432 7.15 -0.92 10.82
N LEU A 433 5.83 -0.83 10.64
CA LEU A 433 5.09 -1.88 9.94
C LEU A 433 5.44 -1.84 8.46
N CYS A 434 5.87 -2.99 7.94
CA CYS A 434 6.19 -3.18 6.53
C CYS A 434 5.33 -4.31 5.97
N GLU A 435 4.79 -4.13 4.76
CA GLU A 435 3.93 -5.13 4.12
C GLU A 435 4.72 -6.00 3.12
N VAL A 436 4.58 -7.32 3.23
CA VAL A 436 5.05 -8.27 2.23
C VAL A 436 3.84 -8.93 1.59
N GLN A 437 3.72 -8.80 0.28
CA GLN A 437 2.73 -9.52 -0.51
C GLN A 437 3.42 -10.75 -1.10
N VAL A 438 2.87 -11.94 -0.89
CA VAL A 438 3.41 -13.20 -1.41
C VAL A 438 2.37 -13.85 -2.31
N CYS A 439 2.77 -14.22 -3.52
CA CYS A 439 1.89 -14.91 -4.47
C CYS A 439 2.70 -15.76 -5.44
N THR A 440 2.01 -16.53 -6.29
CA THR A 440 2.67 -17.25 -7.38
C THR A 440 3.06 -16.29 -8.49
N THR A 441 4.05 -16.70 -9.29
CA THR A 441 4.55 -15.99 -10.46
C THR A 441 3.45 -15.76 -11.49
N ALA A 442 2.56 -16.74 -11.67
CA ALA A 442 1.38 -16.61 -12.53
C ALA A 442 0.48 -15.46 -12.06
N THR A 443 0.17 -15.39 -10.75
CA THR A 443 -0.63 -14.29 -10.20
C THR A 443 0.10 -12.95 -10.29
N ALA A 444 1.40 -12.91 -10.02
CA ALA A 444 2.21 -11.69 -10.13
C ALA A 444 2.18 -11.12 -11.56
N CYS A 445 2.30 -11.99 -12.58
CA CYS A 445 2.25 -11.61 -13.99
C CYS A 445 0.89 -11.00 -14.37
N VAL A 446 -0.21 -11.68 -14.04
CA VAL A 446 -1.57 -11.19 -14.31
C VAL A 446 -1.82 -9.87 -13.59
N ARG A 447 -1.43 -9.77 -12.32
CA ARG A 447 -1.54 -8.54 -11.53
C ARG A 447 -0.73 -7.38 -12.13
N GLY A 448 0.48 -7.65 -12.62
CA GLY A 448 1.31 -6.67 -13.33
C GLY A 448 0.61 -6.12 -14.56
N ARG A 449 -0.05 -7.00 -15.33
CA ARG A 449 -0.84 -6.60 -16.51
C ARG A 449 -2.10 -5.80 -16.15
N MET A 450 -2.74 -6.13 -15.04
CA MET A 450 -3.93 -5.42 -14.55
C MET A 450 -3.63 -4.05 -13.92
N HIS A 451 -2.38 -3.74 -13.58
CA HIS A 451 -2.09 -2.61 -12.70
C HIS A 451 -2.58 -1.25 -13.22
N GLU A 452 -2.34 -0.96 -14.51
CA GLU A 452 -2.77 0.32 -15.10
C GLU A 452 -4.30 0.37 -15.29
N LEU A 453 -4.91 -0.74 -15.72
CA LEU A 453 -6.38 -0.91 -15.79
C LEU A 453 -7.03 -0.65 -14.43
N PHE A 454 -6.54 -1.29 -13.37
CA PHE A 454 -7.06 -1.13 -12.02
C PHE A 454 -6.93 0.30 -11.51
N ARG A 455 -5.85 1.00 -11.85
CA ARG A 455 -5.64 2.41 -11.49
C ARG A 455 -6.74 3.31 -12.07
N ILE A 456 -7.19 3.06 -13.30
CA ILE A 456 -8.32 3.80 -13.90
C ILE A 456 -9.63 3.37 -13.22
N TYR A 457 -9.88 2.05 -13.14
CA TYR A 457 -11.14 1.49 -12.64
C TYR A 457 -11.51 1.91 -11.21
N ARG A 458 -10.52 2.02 -10.33
CA ARG A 458 -10.70 2.38 -8.91
C ARG A 458 -11.12 3.84 -8.69
N SER A 459 -10.98 4.69 -9.71
CA SER A 459 -11.36 6.10 -9.60
C SER A 459 -12.88 6.22 -9.42
N CYS A 460 -13.31 6.91 -8.37
CA CYS A 460 -14.74 7.04 -8.03
C CYS A 460 -15.52 7.97 -8.97
N GLY A 461 -14.82 8.73 -9.80
CA GLY A 461 -15.40 9.66 -10.77
C GLY A 461 -14.33 10.33 -11.62
N LYS A 462 -14.76 11.03 -12.67
CA LYS A 462 -13.87 11.71 -13.61
C LYS A 462 -12.93 12.74 -12.97
N VAL A 463 -13.37 13.43 -11.92
CA VAL A 463 -12.53 14.38 -11.18
C VAL A 463 -11.40 13.66 -10.43
N ALA A 464 -11.71 12.53 -9.79
CA ALA A 464 -10.70 11.70 -9.12
C ALA A 464 -9.73 11.09 -10.14
N LEU A 465 -10.26 10.62 -11.28
CA LEU A 465 -9.43 10.10 -12.37
C LEU A 465 -8.48 11.16 -12.91
N TYR A 466 -8.97 12.37 -13.19
CA TYR A 466 -8.12 13.47 -13.64
C TYR A 466 -7.02 13.79 -12.63
N LYS A 467 -7.37 13.89 -11.34
CA LYS A 467 -6.39 14.12 -10.27
C LYS A 467 -5.37 12.98 -10.16
N ASP A 468 -5.77 11.74 -10.38
CA ASP A 468 -4.85 10.59 -10.34
C ASP A 468 -3.76 10.66 -11.43
N TYR A 469 -4.02 11.34 -12.56
CA TYR A 469 -3.13 11.40 -13.73
C TYR A 469 -2.52 12.78 -14.01
N ASN A 470 -3.18 13.87 -13.62
CA ASN A 470 -2.70 15.25 -13.77
C ASN A 470 -1.69 15.68 -12.69
N THR A 471 -1.17 14.74 -11.90
CA THR A 471 -0.22 15.05 -10.83
C THR A 471 1.21 15.27 -11.33
N ALA A 472 1.45 15.35 -12.64
CA ALA A 472 2.80 15.37 -13.22
C ALA A 472 3.00 16.46 -14.29
N LYS A 473 2.61 17.71 -14.01
CA LYS A 473 3.04 18.88 -14.79
C LYS A 473 3.39 20.04 -13.89
#